data_AF-A0A7Y6UD73-F1
#
_entry.id   AF-A0A7Y6UD73-F1
#
_cell.length_a   1.000
_cell.length_b   1.000
_cell.length_c   1.000
_cell.angle_alpha   90.00
_cell.angle_beta   90.00
_cell.angle_gamma   90.00
#
_symmetry.space_group_name_H-M   'P 1'
#
loop_
_entity.id
_entity.type
_entity.pdbx_description
1 polymer ?
#
loop_
_entity_poly.entity_id
_entity_poly.type
_entity_poly.pdbx_seq_one_letter_code
_entity_poly.pdbx_strand_id
1 'polypeptide(L)' 'MGETLFSSSYQPDPKSARDVLAFVLTPVQAFAHVDDPDELEAVTELLGSAKEEAIQRWFSLRTQTVAN' A
#
# COMPACT_ATOMS: atom_id res chain seq x y z
N MET A 1 -26.81 -2.50 -11.17
CA MET A 1 -25.96 -1.47 -10.54
C MET A 1 -25.21 -2.18 -9.42
N GLY A 2 -23.97 -2.58 -9.69
CA GLY A 2 -23.14 -3.25 -8.68
C GLY A 2 -22.71 -2.21 -7.66
N GLU A 3 -23.25 -2.32 -6.46
CA GLU A 3 -22.73 -1.63 -5.28
C GLU A 3 -21.24 -1.96 -5.14
N THR A 4 -20.38 -0.99 -5.43
CA THR A 4 -18.99 -1.06 -5.00
C THR A 4 -19.03 -0.94 -3.48
N LEU A 5 -19.03 -2.08 -2.80
CA LEU A 5 -18.76 -2.18 -1.37
C LEU A 5 -17.33 -1.66 -1.16
N PHE A 6 -17.17 -0.34 -1.09
CA PHE A 6 -16.04 0.30 -0.48
C PHE A 6 -16.12 -0.08 0.99
N SER A 7 -15.53 -1.22 1.34
CA SER A 7 -15.37 -1.63 2.72
C SER A 7 -14.40 -0.66 3.37
N SER A 8 -14.92 0.44 3.94
CA SER A 8 -14.18 1.39 4.79
C SER A 8 -13.56 0.74 6.05
N SER A 9 -13.62 -0.58 6.19
CA SER A 9 -13.12 -1.34 7.34
C SER A 9 -11.79 -2.06 7.09
N TYR A 10 -11.28 -2.08 5.84
CA TYR A 10 -9.97 -2.68 5.60
C TYR A 10 -8.86 -1.71 5.99
N GLN A 11 -8.28 -1.94 7.16
CA GLN A 11 -7.04 -1.30 7.60
C GLN A 11 -5.90 -2.30 7.40
N PRO A 12 -4.98 -2.08 6.45
CA PRO A 12 -3.90 -3.01 6.20
C PRO A 12 -3.00 -3.14 7.44
N ASP A 13 -2.75 -4.38 7.87
CA ASP A 13 -1.88 -4.65 9.02
C ASP A 13 -0.40 -4.64 8.58
N PRO A 14 0.45 -3.74 9.10
CA PRO A 14 1.86 -3.64 8.70
C PRO A 14 2.74 -4.80 9.20
N LYS A 15 2.20 -5.68 10.06
CA LYS A 15 2.81 -6.93 10.52
C LYS A 15 2.28 -8.16 9.77
N SER A 16 1.38 -7.99 8.80
CA SER A 16 0.89 -9.06 7.94
C SER A 16 1.61 -9.01 6.60
N ALA A 17 2.29 -10.10 6.26
CA ALA A 17 2.98 -10.24 4.97
C ALA A 17 2.05 -10.00 3.79
N ARG A 18 0.80 -10.49 3.94
CA ARG A 18 -0.22 -10.43 2.91
C ARG A 18 -0.71 -9.00 2.69
N ASP A 19 -0.91 -8.25 3.76
CA ASP A 19 -1.36 -6.85 3.70
C ASP A 19 -0.28 -5.94 3.13
N VAL A 20 0.98 -6.13 3.55
CA VAL A 20 2.12 -5.40 2.98
C VAL A 20 2.27 -5.69 1.48
N LEU A 21 2.20 -6.96 1.08
CA LEU A 21 2.26 -7.33 -0.34
C LEU A 21 1.07 -6.80 -1.13
N ALA A 22 -0.15 -6.85 -0.57
CA ALA A 22 -1.33 -6.31 -1.21
C ALA A 22 -1.15 -4.81 -1.49
N PHE A 23 -0.70 -4.02 -0.50
CA PHE A 23 -0.42 -2.60 -0.69
C PHE A 23 0.67 -2.34 -1.74
N VAL A 24 1.81 -3.03 -1.66
CA VAL A 24 2.95 -2.82 -2.58
C VAL A 24 2.57 -3.13 -4.03
N LEU A 25 1.80 -4.19 -4.25
CA LEU A 25 1.37 -4.62 -5.58
C LEU A 25 0.13 -3.87 -6.08
N THR A 26 -0.52 -3.06 -5.23
CA THR A 26 -1.70 -2.32 -5.65
C THR A 26 -1.31 -1.29 -6.72
N PRO A 27 -1.98 -1.29 -7.90
CA PRO A 27 -1.73 -0.33 -8.96
C PRO A 27 -2.07 1.10 -8.51
N VAL A 28 -1.33 2.09 -9.00
CA VAL A 28 -1.54 3.51 -8.65
C VAL A 28 -2.96 3.97 -8.99
N GLN A 29 -3.54 3.42 -10.07
CA GLN A 29 -4.92 3.70 -10.51
C GLN A 29 -5.99 3.32 -9.48
N ALA A 30 -5.64 2.55 -8.44
CA ALA A 30 -6.55 2.29 -7.33
C ALA A 30 -6.64 3.46 -6.33
N PHE A 31 -5.71 4.42 -6.41
CA PHE A 31 -5.57 5.54 -5.46
C PHE A 31 -5.76 6.92 -6.09
N ALA A 32 -5.81 7.01 -7.43
CA ALA A 32 -5.97 8.25 -8.18
C ALA A 32 -7.09 8.11 -9.22
N HIS A 33 -7.71 9.22 -9.60
CA HIS A 33 -8.66 9.22 -10.71
C HIS A 33 -7.89 9.06 -12.03
N VAL A 34 -8.32 8.12 -12.89
CA VAL A 34 -7.58 7.78 -14.11
C VAL A 34 -7.61 8.89 -15.15
N ASP A 35 -8.60 9.78 -15.08
CA ASP A 35 -8.80 10.89 -16.02
C ASP A 35 -8.00 12.17 -15.66
N ASP A 36 -7.24 12.18 -14.54
CA ASP A 36 -6.42 13.32 -14.14
C ASP A 36 -4.91 12.94 -14.11
N PRO A 37 -4.13 13.31 -15.14
CA PRO A 37 -2.72 12.90 -15.26
C PRO A 37 -1.83 13.53 -14.17
N ASP A 38 -2.13 14.76 -13.74
CA ASP A 38 -1.37 15.46 -12.69
C ASP A 38 -1.58 14.78 -11.32
N GLU A 39 -2.82 14.37 -11.01
CA GLU A 39 -3.10 13.57 -9.81
C GLU A 39 -2.37 12.22 -9.85
N LEU A 40 -2.41 11.54 -10.98
CA LEU A 40 -1.77 10.24 -11.15
C LEU A 40 -0.25 10.31 -10.96
N GLU A 41 0.40 11.36 -11.47
CA GLU A 41 1.84 11.60 -11.27
C GLU A 41 2.16 11.82 -9.79
N ALA A 42 1.45 12.75 -9.13
CA ALA A 42 1.65 13.07 -7.73
C ALA A 42 1.43 11.84 -6.81
N VAL A 43 0.41 11.04 -7.08
CA VAL A 43 0.14 9.80 -6.34
C VAL A 43 1.18 8.73 -6.63
N THR A 44 1.71 8.65 -7.86
CA THR A 44 2.80 7.73 -8.21
C THR A 44 4.06 8.04 -7.39
N GLU A 45 4.46 9.32 -7.33
CA GLU A 45 5.61 9.75 -6.54
C GLU A 45 5.42 9.45 -5.04
N LEU A 46 4.24 9.80 -4.49
CA LEU A 46 3.92 9.56 -3.10
C LEU A 46 3.92 8.07 -2.73
N LEU A 47 3.29 7.24 -3.57
CA LEU A 47 3.20 5.80 -3.35
C LEU A 47 4.56 5.11 -3.53
N GLY A 48 5.43 5.61 -4.40
CA GLY A 48 6.78 5.07 -4.57
C GLY A 48 7.52 4.98 -3.23
N SER A 49 7.70 6.12 -2.56
CA SER A 49 8.35 6.17 -1.25
C SER A 49 7.59 5.39 -0.18
N ALA A 50 6.26 5.45 -0.17
CA ALA A 50 5.46 4.72 0.81
C ALA A 50 5.59 3.19 0.68
N LYS A 51 5.69 2.67 -0.55
CA LYS A 51 5.89 1.23 -0.82
C LYS A 51 7.27 0.76 -0.37
N GLU A 52 8.33 1.55 -0.63
CA GLU A 52 9.68 1.24 -0.15
C GLU A 52 9.73 1.19 1.38
N GLU A 53 9.15 2.19 2.05
CA GLU A 53 9.03 2.23 3.51
C GLU A 53 8.27 1.03 4.07
N ALA A 54 7.17 0.62 3.44
CA ALA A 54 6.39 -0.54 3.87
C ALA A 54 7.23 -1.83 3.84
N ILE A 55 8.02 -2.02 2.79
CA ILE A 55 8.94 -3.16 2.64
C ILE A 55 10.02 -3.12 3.72
N GLN A 56 10.67 -1.96 3.91
CA GLN A 56 11.74 -1.79 4.90
C GLN A 56 11.24 -2.07 6.31
N ARG A 57 10.11 -1.47 6.72
CA ARG A 57 9.51 -1.69 8.04
C ARG A 57 9.16 -3.15 8.28
N TRP A 58 8.62 -3.83 7.26
CA TRP A 58 8.32 -5.25 7.32
C TRP A 58 9.57 -6.10 7.58
N PHE A 59 10.68 -5.81 6.89
CA PHE A 59 11.96 -6.48 7.15
C PHE A 59 12.51 -6.14 8.54
N SER A 60 12.52 -4.87 8.94
CA SER A 60 13.01 -4.43 10.26
C SER A 60 12.29 -5.11 11.41
N LEU A 61 10.96 -5.28 11.33
CA LEU A 61 10.18 -5.98 12.35
C LEU A 61 10.61 -7.45 12.49
N ARG A 62 10.93 -8.11 11.38
CA ARG A 62 11.30 -9.53 11.38
C ARG A 62 12.75 -9.78 11.71
N THR A 63 13.66 -8.90 11.31
CA THR A 63 15.06 -8.95 11.75
C THR A 63 15.18 -8.76 13.27
N GLN A 64 14.35 -7.90 13.87
CA GLN A 64 14.28 -7.75 15.32
C GLN A 64 13.67 -8.97 16.03
N THR A 65 12.80 -9.73 15.36
CA THR A 65 12.19 -10.95 15.93
C THR A 65 13.18 -12.11 16.01
N VAL A 66 14.21 -12.16 15.16
CA VAL A 66 15.23 -13.22 15.16
C VAL A 66 16.35 -12.97 16.18
N ALA A 67 16.51 -11.72 16.62
CA ALA A 67 17.56 -11.31 17.55
C ALA A 67 17.20 -11.48 19.04
N ASN A 68 16.07 -12.11 19.38
CA ASN A 68 15.55 -12.23 20.75
C ASN A 68 15.25 -13.67 21.14
#